data_AF-A0A383A378-F1
#
_entry.id   AF-A0A383A378-F1
#
_cell.length_a   1.000
_cell.length_b   1.000
_cell.length_c   1.000
_cell.angle_alpha   90.00
_cell.angle_beta   90.00
_cell.angle_gamma   90.00
#
_symmetry.space_group_name_H-M   'P 1'
#
loop_
_entity.id
_entity.type
_entity.pdbx_description
1 polymer ?
#
loop_
_entity_poly.entity_id
_entity_poly.type
_entity_poly.pdbx_seq_one_letter_code
_entity_poly.pdbx_strand_id
1 'polypeptide(L)' 'SPEIVWMRGDWTRKNSRIQEYLISFNRFGIPFNAVYGSNAPNGILLPELLTKKDVLSALELASEEKEPN' A
#
# COMPACT_ATOMS: atom_id res chain seq x y z
N SER A 1 -16.85 9.66 7.14
CA SER A 1 -15.66 8.82 7.32
C SER A 1 -14.98 8.64 5.98
N PRO A 2 -13.65 8.71 5.87
CA PRO A 2 -12.98 8.39 4.60
C PRO A 2 -13.33 6.95 4.21
N GLU A 3 -13.64 6.73 2.94
CA GLU A 3 -13.94 5.41 2.41
C GLU A 3 -12.62 4.67 2.20
N ILE A 4 -12.31 3.72 3.09
CA ILE A 4 -11.12 2.86 2.96
C ILE A 4 -11.56 1.57 2.27
N VAL A 5 -10.94 1.27 1.12
CA VAL A 5 -11.13 0.02 0.40
C VAL A 5 -9.99 -0.94 0.70
N TRP A 6 -10.32 -2.13 1.18
CA TRP A 6 -9.34 -3.19 1.47
C TRP A 6 -9.20 -4.12 0.27
N MET A 7 -7.96 -4.39 -0.14
CA MET A 7 -7.66 -5.35 -1.19
C MET A 7 -6.70 -6.41 -0.66
N ARG A 8 -6.94 -7.68 -1.01
CA ARG A 8 -6.06 -8.80 -0.67
C ARG A 8 -5.85 -9.65 -1.92
N GLY A 9 -4.58 -9.81 -2.30
CA GLY A 9 -4.17 -10.75 -3.34
C GLY A 9 -3.65 -12.05 -2.74
N ASP A 10 -3.98 -13.17 -3.36
CA ASP A 10 -3.30 -14.46 -3.15
C ASP A 10 -2.31 -14.68 -4.30
N TRP A 11 -1.03 -14.85 -3.96
CA TRP A 11 0.04 -15.11 -4.92
C TRP A 11 0.75 -16.44 -4.67
N THR A 12 0.00 -17.48 -4.34
CA THR A 12 0.50 -18.87 -4.25
C THR A 12 0.90 -19.44 -5.62
N ARG A 13 0.32 -18.91 -6.71
CA ARG A 13 0.68 -19.25 -8.09
C ARG A 13 1.38 -18.06 -8.74
N LYS A 14 2.54 -18.31 -9.35
CA LYS A 14 3.31 -17.28 -10.07
C LYS A 14 2.44 -16.62 -11.14
N ASN A 15 2.57 -15.31 -11.24
CA ASN A 15 1.89 -14.47 -12.22
C ASN A 15 2.84 -13.34 -12.60
N SER A 16 3.16 -13.21 -13.89
CA SER A 16 4.16 -12.24 -14.37
C SER A 16 3.77 -10.80 -14.09
N ARG A 17 2.49 -10.46 -14.24
CA ARG A 17 1.99 -9.10 -13.97
C ARG A 17 2.12 -8.72 -12.50
N ILE A 18 1.87 -9.65 -11.58
CA ILE A 18 2.09 -9.43 -10.14
C ILE A 18 3.59 -9.27 -9.87
N GLN A 19 4.44 -10.09 -10.49
CA GLN A 19 5.89 -10.00 -10.33
C GLN A 19 6.44 -8.65 -10.81
N GLU A 20 6.02 -8.17 -11.97
CA GLU A 20 6.39 -6.85 -12.51
C GLU A 20 5.99 -5.72 -11.55
N TYR A 21 4.79 -5.81 -10.99
CA TYR A 21 4.30 -4.87 -9.99
C TYR A 21 5.12 -4.92 -8.69
N LEU A 22 5.49 -6.10 -8.17
CA LEU A 22 6.37 -6.18 -7.00
C LEU A 22 7.75 -5.56 -7.31
N ILE A 23 8.30 -5.83 -8.49
CA ILE A 23 9.60 -5.28 -8.93
C ILE A 23 9.56 -3.75 -9.02
N SER A 24 8.44 -3.14 -9.43
CA SER A 24 8.33 -1.67 -9.46
C SER A 24 8.46 -1.03 -8.07
N PHE A 25 8.19 -1.80 -7.00
CA PHE A 25 8.44 -1.42 -5.61
C PHE A 25 9.76 -1.96 -5.05
N ASN A 26 10.65 -2.45 -5.92
CA ASN A 26 11.91 -3.08 -5.54
C ASN A 26 11.69 -4.26 -4.56
N ARG A 27 10.63 -5.05 -4.80
CA ARG A 27 10.28 -6.27 -4.07
C ARG A 27 10.30 -7.47 -5.00
N PHE A 28 10.80 -8.59 -4.51
CA PHE A 28 10.90 -9.86 -5.26
C PHE A 28 9.90 -10.91 -4.77
N GLY A 29 9.11 -10.59 -3.75
CA GLY A 29 8.29 -11.55 -3.03
C GLY A 29 7.17 -10.92 -2.22
N ILE A 30 6.43 -11.79 -1.53
CA ILE A 30 5.43 -11.45 -0.51
C ILE A 30 6.00 -11.79 0.88
N PRO A 31 5.54 -11.13 1.97
CA PRO A 31 4.42 -10.19 2.04
C PRO A 31 4.70 -8.86 1.34
N PHE A 32 3.68 -8.34 0.66
CA PHE A 32 3.68 -6.99 0.08
C PHE A 32 2.46 -6.25 0.61
N ASN A 33 2.68 -5.10 1.22
CA ASN A 33 1.62 -4.22 1.70
C ASN A 33 1.92 -2.81 1.22
N ALA A 34 0.90 -2.14 0.69
CA ALA A 34 1.00 -0.74 0.28
C ALA A 34 -0.31 -0.01 0.52
N VAL A 35 -0.22 1.28 0.81
CA VAL A 35 -1.36 2.19 0.96
C VAL A 35 -1.38 3.17 -0.20
N TYR A 36 -2.56 3.41 -0.76
CA TYR A 36 -2.78 4.34 -1.86
C TYR A 36 -3.78 5.41 -1.42
N GLY A 37 -3.64 6.61 -1.97
CA GLY A 37 -4.56 7.71 -1.74
C GLY A 37 -4.24 8.88 -2.65
N SER A 38 -5.03 9.96 -2.57
CA SER A 38 -4.85 11.15 -3.41
C SER A 38 -3.45 11.76 -3.27
N ASN A 39 -2.89 11.77 -2.06
CA ASN A 39 -1.52 12.23 -1.79
C ASN A 39 -0.43 11.17 -2.06
N ALA A 40 -0.82 9.92 -2.34
CA ALA A 40 0.10 8.84 -2.65
C ALA A 40 -0.41 7.98 -3.83
N PRO A 41 -0.54 8.55 -5.04
CA PRO A 41 -1.07 7.83 -6.20
C PRO A 41 -0.16 6.67 -6.64
N ASN A 42 1.14 6.78 -6.37
CA ASN A 42 2.13 5.74 -6.64
C ASN A 42 2.29 4.72 -5.49
N GLY A 43 1.52 4.87 -4.42
CA GLY A 43 1.53 3.98 -3.27
C GLY A 43 2.68 4.23 -2.29
N ILE A 44 2.40 3.99 -1.02
CA ILE A 44 3.37 3.96 0.08
C ILE A 44 3.63 2.51 0.41
N LEU A 45 4.86 2.05 0.17
CA LEU A 45 5.30 0.69 0.52
C LEU A 45 5.47 0.57 2.03
N LEU A 46 4.86 -0.46 2.62
CA LEU A 46 4.96 -0.72 4.05
C LEU A 46 6.05 -1.77 4.37
N PRO A 47 6.51 -1.82 5.63
CA PRO A 47 7.41 -2.88 6.10
C PRO A 47 6.79 -4.28 5.95
N GLU A 48 7.65 -5.29 5.77
CA GLU A 48 7.22 -6.69 5.74
C GLU A 48 6.66 -7.15 7.10
N LEU A 49 7.35 -6.76 8.18
CA LEU A 49 6.83 -6.91 9.53
C LEU A 49 5.90 -5.74 9.84
N LEU A 50 4.63 -5.93 9.47
CA LEU A 50 3.63 -4.88 9.53
C LEU A 50 3.12 -4.66 10.97
N THR A 51 3.12 -3.41 11.43
CA THR A 51 2.46 -3.02 12.68
C THR A 51 1.22 -2.16 12.42
N LYS A 52 0.32 -2.09 13.41
CA LYS A 52 -0.84 -1.17 13.36
C LYS A 52 -0.41 0.29 13.17
N LYS A 53 0.72 0.69 13.77
CA LYS A 53 1.25 2.05 13.67
C LYS A 53 1.64 2.37 12.22
N ASP A 54 2.32 1.45 11.54
CA ASP A 54 2.75 1.65 10.15
C ASP A 54 1.56 1.90 9.22
N VAL A 55 0.48 1.12 9.40
CA VAL A 55 -0.75 1.28 8.61
C VAL A 55 -1.41 2.62 8.87
N LEU A 56 -1.59 3.00 10.14
CA LEU A 56 -2.25 4.26 10.49
C LEU A 56 -1.48 5.48 9.98
N SER A 57 -0.16 5.50 10.17
CA SER A 57 0.69 6.59 9.67
C SER A 57 0.69 6.68 8.15
N ALA A 58 0.71 5.54 7.44
CA ALA A 58 0.64 5.55 5.98
C ALA A 58 -0.73 6.01 5.45
N LEU A 59 -1.84 5.66 6.11
CA LEU A 59 -3.17 6.14 5.76
C LEU A 59 -3.30 7.66 5.93
N GLU A 60 -2.73 8.20 7.00
CA GLU A 60 -2.67 9.66 7.24
C GLU A 60 -1.88 10.35 6.12
N LEU A 61 -0.68 9.87 5.80
CA LEU A 61 0.16 10.42 4.74
C LEU A 61 -0.47 10.31 3.33
N ALA A 62 -1.23 9.24 3.06
CA ALA A 62 -1.86 9.03 1.76
C ALA A 62 -3.17 9.80 1.57
N SER A 63 -3.80 10.21 2.67
CA SER A 63 -5.02 11.02 2.62
C SER A 63 -4.70 12.47 2.29
N GLU A 64 -5.60 13.12 1.55
CA GLU A 64 -5.58 14.58 1.36
C GLU A 64 -5.73 15.26 2.72
N GLU A 65 -4.78 16.13 3.10
CA GLU A 65 -5.07 17.13 4.12
C GLU A 65 -6.16 18.03 3.53
N LYS A 66 -7.37 18.00 4.10
CA LYS A 66 -8.20 19.18 4.01
C LYS A 66 -7.46 20.26 4.79
N GLU A 67 -6.98 21.29 4.11
CA GLU A 67 -6.52 22.51 4.78
C GLU A 67 -7.53 22.87 5.88
N PRO A 68 -7.08 23.14 7.11
CA PRO A 68 -7.98 23.63 8.14
C PRO A 68 -8.48 25.01 7.68
N ASN A 69 -9.78 25.07 7.35
CA ASN A 69 -10.52 26.33 7.28
C ASN A 69 -10.43 27.10 8.60
#